data_AF-A0A926FMR0-F1
#
_entry.id   AF-A0A926FMR0-F1
#
_cell.length_a   1.000
_cell.length_b   1.000
_cell.length_c   1.000
_cell.angle_alpha   90.00
_cell.angle_beta   90.00
_cell.angle_gamma   90.00
#
_symmetry.space_group_name_H-M   'P 1'
#
loop_
_entity.id
_entity.type
_entity.pdbx_description
1 polymer ?
#
loop_
_entity_poly.entity_id
_entity_poly.type
_entity_poly.pdbx_seq_one_letter_code
_entity_poly.pdbx_strand_id
1 'polypeptide(L)' 'MPPLPSRLSRLLEAFPADELSTLVETRRDLHRFPELAFEERRTASRAADRLRAAGLSPREGVGR' A
#
# COMPACT_ATOMS: atom_id res chain seq x y z
N MET A 1 -5.67 24.82 6.74
CA MET A 1 -4.64 23.76 6.89
C MET A 1 -3.28 24.45 6.82
N PRO A 2 -2.38 24.28 7.80
CA PRO A 2 -1.02 24.80 7.66
C PRO A 2 -0.39 24.17 6.41
N PRO A 3 0.47 24.88 5.67
CA PRO A 3 1.16 24.29 4.53
C PRO A 3 1.98 23.09 5.01
N LEU A 4 1.84 21.96 4.33
CA LEU A 4 2.68 20.79 4.59
C LEU A 4 4.16 21.19 4.44
N PRO A 5 5.07 20.69 5.30
CA PRO A 5 6.49 21.01 5.21
C PRO A 5 7.01 20.66 3.82
N SER A 6 7.79 21.60 3.25
CA SER A 6 8.12 21.75 1.82
C SER A 6 8.64 20.52 1.07
N ARG A 7 9.14 19.49 1.78
CA ARG A 7 9.60 18.24 1.18
C ARG A 7 8.47 17.27 0.86
N LEU A 8 7.47 17.15 1.74
CA LEU A 8 6.38 16.18 1.55
C LEU A 8 5.45 16.63 0.41
N SER A 9 5.12 17.91 0.36
CA SER A 9 4.33 18.49 -0.73
C SER A 9 5.00 18.23 -2.09
N ARG A 10 6.31 18.47 -2.18
CA ARG A 10 7.09 18.24 -3.41
C ARG A 10 7.13 16.77 -3.81
N LEU A 11 7.23 15.85 -2.85
CA LEU A 11 7.17 14.42 -3.14
C LEU A 11 5.81 13.98 -3.66
N LEU A 12 4.72 14.56 -3.15
CA LEU A 12 3.37 14.27 -3.60
C LEU A 12 3.07 14.91 -4.96
N GLU A 13 3.56 16.12 -5.22
CA GLU A 13 3.46 16.78 -6.54
C GLU A 13 4.21 16.01 -7.63
N ALA A 14 5.36 15.43 -7.30
CA ALA A 14 6.14 14.61 -8.22
C ALA A 14 5.61 13.16 -8.34
N PHE A 15 4.62 12.77 -7.55
CA PHE A 15 4.07 11.42 -7.55
C PHE A 15 3.05 11.28 -8.70
N PRO A 16 3.15 10.25 -9.57
CA PRO A 16 2.21 10.08 -10.66
C PRO A 16 0.76 9.98 -10.17
N ALA A 17 -0.15 10.73 -10.79
CA ALA A 17 -1.54 10.83 -10.32
C ALA A 17 -2.25 9.48 -10.26
N ASP A 18 -1.99 8.59 -11.23
CA ASP A 18 -2.58 7.25 -11.27
C ASP A 18 -2.06 6.35 -10.16
N GLU A 19 -0.77 6.46 -9.83
CA GLU A 19 -0.18 5.78 -8.68
C GLU A 19 -0.74 6.33 -7.36
N LEU A 20 -0.95 7.64 -7.25
CA LEU A 20 -1.56 8.26 -6.07
C LEU A 20 -2.97 7.72 -5.84
N SER A 21 -3.78 7.62 -6.91
CA SER A 21 -5.13 7.03 -6.82
C SER A 21 -5.07 5.59 -6.31
N THR A 22 -4.17 4.78 -6.86
CA THR A 22 -3.97 3.38 -6.45
C THR A 22 -3.54 3.26 -4.99
N LEU A 23 -2.69 4.18 -4.51
CA LEU A 23 -2.28 4.26 -3.10
C LEU A 23 -3.46 4.61 -2.18
N VAL A 24 -4.27 5.59 -2.58
CA VAL A 24 -5.48 5.98 -1.84
C VAL A 24 -6.48 4.83 -1.76
N GLU A 25 -6.70 4.11 -2.85
CA GLU A 25 -7.55 2.92 -2.89
C GLU A 25 -7.02 1.80 -2.01
N THR A 26 -5.71 1.55 -2.05
CA THR A 26 -5.05 0.59 -1.17
C THR A 26 -5.28 0.94 0.29
N ARG A 27 -5.03 2.20 0.68
CA ARG A 27 -5.29 2.67 2.04
C ARG A 27 -6.76 2.48 2.43
N ARG A 28 -7.71 2.86 1.57
CA ARG A 28 -9.15 2.73 1.85
C ARG A 28 -9.55 1.28 2.06
N ASP A 29 -9.01 0.34 1.28
CA ASP A 29 -9.30 -1.08 1.43
C ASP A 29 -8.76 -1.65 2.74
N LEU A 30 -7.50 -1.36 3.09
CA LEU A 30 -6.89 -1.83 4.32
C LEU A 30 -7.66 -1.34 5.55
N HIS A 31 -8.13 -0.09 5.54
CA HIS A 31 -8.96 0.43 6.62
C HIS A 31 -10.40 -0.11 6.63
N ARG A 32 -10.95 -0.52 5.48
CA ARG A 32 -12.29 -1.11 5.41
C ARG A 32 -12.30 -2.54 5.97
N PHE A 33 -11.18 -3.25 5.84
CA PHE A 33 -11.05 -4.65 6.23
C PHE A 33 -9.77 -4.86 7.07
N PRO A 34 -9.74 -4.31 8.30
CA PRO A 34 -8.58 -4.46 9.16
C PRO A 34 -8.42 -5.93 9.60
N GLU A 35 -7.17 -6.37 9.70
CA GLU A 35 -6.79 -7.67 10.27
C GLU A 35 -5.89 -7.43 11.49
N LEU A 36 -5.91 -8.36 12.44
CA LEU A 36 -5.07 -8.30 13.64
C LEU A 36 -3.62 -8.69 13.33
N ALA A 37 -2.71 -8.32 14.24
CA ALA A 37 -1.32 -8.71 14.18
C ALA A 37 -1.18 -10.25 14.07
N PHE A 38 -0.38 -10.70 13.11
CA PHE A 38 -0.13 -12.11 12.77
C PHE A 38 -1.34 -12.87 12.17
N GLU A 39 -2.44 -12.18 11.88
CA GLU A 39 -3.63 -12.74 11.24
C GLU A 39 -3.94 -12.12 9.87
N GLU A 40 -2.99 -11.39 9.28
CA GLU A 40 -3.14 -10.60 8.06
C GLU A 40 -3.20 -11.45 6.77
N ARG A 41 -4.10 -12.44 6.72
CA ARG A 41 -4.22 -13.41 5.62
C ARG A 41 -4.63 -12.71 4.31
N ARG A 42 -5.69 -11.88 4.35
CA ARG A 42 -6.21 -11.16 3.18
C ARG A 42 -5.23 -10.09 2.72
N THR A 43 -4.65 -9.35 3.66
CA THR A 43 -3.69 -8.27 3.39
C THR A 43 -2.40 -8.82 2.79
N ALA A 44 -1.84 -9.89 3.35
CA ALA A 44 -0.65 -10.54 2.82
C ALA A 44 -0.88 -11.11 1.41
N SER A 45 -2.03 -11.77 1.18
CA SER A 45 -2.39 -12.26 -0.16
C SER A 45 -2.46 -11.13 -1.19
N ARG A 46 -3.09 -9.99 -0.84
CA ARG A 46 -3.15 -8.82 -1.73
C ARG A 46 -1.78 -8.24 -2.06
N ALA A 47 -0.86 -8.23 -1.10
CA ALA A 47 0.52 -7.81 -1.34
C ALA A 47 1.23 -8.80 -2.29
N ALA A 48 1.09 -10.10 -2.05
CA ALA A 48 1.66 -11.13 -2.91
C ALA A 48 1.14 -11.06 -4.35
N ASP A 49 -0.17 -10.87 -4.53
CA ASP A 49 -0.79 -10.77 -5.86
C ASP A 49 -0.29 -9.56 -6.65
N ARG A 50 -0.12 -8.40 -5.98
CA ARG A 50 0.45 -7.21 -6.61
C ARG A 50 1.92 -7.38 -6.98
N LEU A 51 2.72 -8.02 -6.13
CA LEU A 51 4.12 -8.32 -6.43
C LEU A 51 4.23 -9.27 -7.63
N ARG A 52 3.38 -10.30 -7.70
CA ARG A 52 3.28 -11.18 -8.88
C ARG A 52 2.90 -10.43 -10.14
N ALA A 53 1.90 -9.56 -10.07
CA ALA A 53 1.47 -8.74 -11.21
C ALA A 53 2.60 -7.81 -11.71
N ALA A 54 3.50 -7.40 -10.82
CA ALA A 54 4.72 -6.65 -11.15
C ALA A 54 5.88 -7.52 -11.66
N GLY A 55 5.67 -8.83 -11.87
CA GLY A 55 6.70 -9.76 -12.35
C GLY A 55 7.68 -10.25 -11.28
N LEU A 56 7.35 -10.07 -10.00
CA LEU A 56 8.17 -10.51 -8.87
C LEU A 56 7.68 -11.84 -8.31
N SER A 57 8.58 -12.57 -7.64
CA SER A 57 8.29 -13.87 -7.01
C SER A 57 8.37 -13.75 -5.47
N PRO A 58 7.29 -13.29 -4.80
CA PRO A 58 7.31 -13.09 -3.36
C PRO A 58 7.35 -14.41 -2.60
N ARG A 59 8.10 -14.43 -1.47
CA ARG A 59 8.00 -15.48 -0.47
C ARG A 59 6.87 -15.16 0.50
N GLU A 60 5.93 -16.08 0.68
CA GLU A 60 4.82 -15.96 1.62
C GLU A 60 5.07 -16.71 2.93
N GLY A 61 4.22 -16.48 3.93
CA GLY A 61 4.29 -17.17 5.22
C GLY A 61 5.44 -16.75 6.12
N VAL A 62 6.05 -15.60 5.85
CA VAL A 62 7.04 -14.96 6.73
C VAL A 62 6.37 -14.44 8.00
N GLY A 63 7.03 -14.60 9.15
CA GLY A 63 6.55 -14.07 10.43
C GLY A 63 5.29 -14.75 10.99
N ARG A 64 5.01 -15.98 10.56
CA ARG A 64 4.00 -16.85 11.18
C ARG A 64 4.56 -17.60 12.38
#